data_AF-A0A0M9E4N8-F1
#
_entry.id   AF-A0A0M9E4N8-F1
#
_cell.length_a   1.000
_cell.length_b   1.000
_cell.length_c   1.000
_cell.angle_alpha   90.00
_cell.angle_beta   90.00
_cell.angle_gamma   90.00
#
_symmetry.space_group_name_H-M   'P 1'
#
loop_
_entity.id
_entity.type
_entity.pdbx_description
1 polymer ?
#
loop_
_entity_poly.entity_id
_entity_poly.type
_entity_poly.pdbx_seq_one_letter_code
_entity_poly.pdbx_strand_id
1 'polypeptide(L)'
;MFNISFEGTGLLSNFTECINDFNKDDDSYSLLILSSVNNQFVKDDKQLNEFDRLIKRTKKPIIGGFFPELIFEARRKEIGNIFVKMPRGCGIFSIDNFTQRDIQGSFSILKFGTNMKGIKTILIFIDGLAKGRGINKFLENLYEIIGAGVNYVGGGAGSLDISIEKCLFASQKGLFKDGAIFLTTDYESAIGVKHGWQKYCEKPIKVKADDNILMEINGKSALEGYNDLIKGYNSKKELNAKFIFGIEKAEGEELIIRDPFKYDENEAIRCIGGFPEDKQIYIMTGEKESLINAAKNVYDSANEISKDIPKSLKNCTLLFDCISRKNYLGSNFDKEIEVFYRRDNKAIGALTIGEIASKTFPEFYNKTIVFCILKQKKKDMLKHLTPTELEVAEFLRKGCTNAEIAGILNKSVHTISGHVKNMLKKLDVTSRTEIAYILGASGIFDHID
;
A
#
# COMPACT_ATOMS: atom_id res chain seq x y z
N MET A 1 -4.81 -12.46 12.48
CA MET A 1 -4.55 -12.52 11.03
C MET A 1 -5.50 -11.57 10.31
N PHE A 2 -4.99 -10.68 9.45
CA PHE A 2 -5.84 -9.91 8.52
C PHE A 2 -6.64 -10.90 7.69
N ASN A 3 -7.97 -10.80 7.74
CA ASN A 3 -8.81 -11.69 6.95
C ASN A 3 -8.93 -11.09 5.55
N ILE A 4 -8.19 -11.68 4.63
CA ILE A 4 -8.06 -11.26 3.25
C ILE A 4 -8.78 -12.26 2.36
N SER A 5 -9.75 -11.79 1.58
CA SER A 5 -10.42 -12.58 0.55
C SER A 5 -10.31 -11.93 -0.83
N PHE A 6 -10.45 -12.74 -1.86
CA PHE A 6 -10.46 -12.32 -3.26
C PHE A 6 -11.73 -12.83 -3.94
N GLU A 7 -12.46 -11.91 -4.56
CA GLU A 7 -13.60 -12.18 -5.41
C GLU A 7 -13.15 -11.94 -6.86
N GLY A 8 -13.16 -12.98 -7.69
CA GLY A 8 -12.51 -12.97 -9.01
C GLY A 8 -13.42 -12.74 -10.20
N THR A 9 -14.74 -12.66 -10.01
CA THR A 9 -15.70 -12.56 -11.13
C THR A 9 -15.86 -11.13 -11.63
N GLY A 10 -15.68 -10.13 -10.75
CA GLY A 10 -15.91 -8.73 -11.09
C GLY A 10 -17.39 -8.40 -11.36
N LEU A 11 -18.31 -9.23 -10.83
CA LEU A 11 -19.76 -9.02 -10.88
C LEU A 11 -20.25 -8.28 -9.64
N LEU A 12 -21.22 -7.38 -9.81
CA LEU A 12 -21.81 -6.64 -8.69
C LEU A 12 -22.53 -7.55 -7.69
N SER A 13 -23.16 -8.63 -8.15
CA SER A 13 -23.84 -9.60 -7.28
C SER A 13 -22.88 -10.22 -6.26
N ASN A 14 -21.72 -10.69 -6.72
CA ASN A 14 -20.72 -11.35 -5.89
C ASN A 14 -20.01 -10.35 -4.97
N PHE A 15 -19.78 -9.12 -5.46
CA PHE A 15 -19.32 -8.02 -4.62
C PHE A 15 -20.31 -7.76 -3.47
N THR A 16 -21.61 -7.70 -3.79
CA THR A 16 -22.68 -7.45 -2.82
C THR A 16 -22.76 -8.57 -1.77
N GLU A 17 -22.61 -9.83 -2.17
CA GLU A 17 -22.52 -10.96 -1.24
C GLU A 17 -21.34 -10.79 -0.26
N CYS A 18 -20.16 -10.43 -0.75
CA CYS A 18 -18.99 -10.17 0.11
C CYS A 18 -19.24 -9.04 1.12
N ILE A 19 -19.91 -7.96 0.71
CA ILE A 19 -20.31 -6.86 1.61
C ILE A 19 -21.32 -7.33 2.66
N ASN A 20 -22.30 -8.13 2.26
CA ASN A 20 -23.30 -8.68 3.18
C ASN A 20 -22.67 -9.60 4.23
N ASP A 21 -21.70 -10.42 3.83
CA ASP A 21 -20.97 -11.29 4.75
C ASP A 21 -20.10 -10.50 5.71
N PHE A 22 -19.43 -9.44 5.25
CA PHE A 22 -18.71 -8.51 6.13
C PHE A 22 -19.66 -7.81 7.13
N ASN A 23 -20.86 -7.41 6.70
CA ASN A 23 -21.83 -6.78 7.60
C ASN A 23 -22.30 -7.72 8.72
N LYS A 24 -22.30 -9.04 8.50
CA LYS A 24 -22.64 -10.05 9.53
C LYS A 24 -21.47 -10.44 10.44
N ASP A 25 -20.23 -10.07 10.09
CA ASP A 25 -19.02 -10.44 10.82
C ASP A 25 -18.74 -9.48 11.99
N ASP A 26 -19.09 -9.87 13.21
CA ASP A 26 -18.95 -9.03 14.41
C ASP A 26 -17.50 -8.81 14.88
N ASP A 27 -16.58 -9.65 14.42
CA ASP A 27 -15.15 -9.59 14.78
C ASP A 27 -14.40 -8.52 13.97
N SER A 28 -14.90 -8.22 12.77
CA SER A 28 -14.33 -7.23 11.87
C SER A 28 -15.01 -5.87 11.99
N TYR A 29 -14.22 -4.80 12.11
CA TYR A 29 -14.74 -3.45 12.31
C TYR A 29 -14.85 -2.65 11.02
N SER A 30 -13.79 -2.66 10.21
CA SER A 30 -13.72 -1.91 8.97
C SER A 30 -13.20 -2.75 7.82
N LEU A 31 -13.44 -2.29 6.60
CA LEU A 31 -13.07 -3.01 5.37
C LEU A 31 -12.32 -2.07 4.42
N LEU A 32 -11.11 -2.47 4.03
CA LEU A 32 -10.39 -1.89 2.91
C LEU A 32 -10.65 -2.73 1.66
N ILE A 33 -11.00 -2.08 0.55
CA ILE A 33 -11.30 -2.75 -0.72
C ILE A 33 -10.40 -2.21 -1.82
N LEU A 34 -9.69 -3.10 -2.50
CA LEU A 34 -9.00 -2.80 -3.76
C LEU A 34 -9.80 -3.46 -4.88
N SER A 35 -10.39 -2.66 -5.77
CA SER A 35 -11.21 -3.16 -6.88
C SER A 35 -10.54 -2.85 -8.20
N SER A 36 -10.64 -3.75 -9.18
CA SER A 36 -10.16 -3.46 -10.53
C SER A 36 -11.10 -2.51 -11.27
N VAL A 37 -10.55 -1.60 -12.07
CA VAL A 37 -11.28 -0.80 -13.07
C VAL A 37 -11.87 -1.66 -14.19
N ASN A 38 -11.38 -2.89 -14.37
CA ASN A 38 -11.87 -3.80 -15.41
C ASN A 38 -13.08 -4.64 -14.98
N ASN A 39 -13.55 -4.49 -13.74
CA ASN A 39 -14.77 -5.14 -13.29
C ASN A 39 -15.97 -4.73 -14.15
N GLN A 40 -16.87 -5.67 -14.43
CA GLN A 40 -17.99 -5.43 -15.34
C GLN A 40 -18.90 -4.31 -14.84
N PHE A 41 -19.15 -4.28 -13.52
CA PHE A 41 -19.99 -3.27 -12.89
C PHE A 41 -19.38 -1.86 -12.89
N VAL A 42 -18.07 -1.74 -13.12
CA VAL A 42 -17.38 -0.44 -13.21
C VAL A 42 -17.58 0.18 -14.59
N LYS A 43 -17.74 -0.65 -15.63
CA LYS A 43 -17.91 -0.22 -17.03
C LYS A 43 -19.37 0.03 -17.43
N ASP A 44 -20.32 -0.25 -16.54
CA ASP A 44 -21.75 -0.05 -16.77
C ASP A 44 -22.30 0.99 -15.79
N ASP A 45 -22.79 2.12 -16.30
CA ASP A 45 -23.27 3.23 -15.48
C ASP A 45 -24.41 2.84 -14.53
N LYS A 46 -25.29 1.91 -14.93
CA LYS A 46 -26.41 1.49 -14.07
C LYS A 46 -25.89 0.68 -12.90
N GLN A 47 -25.00 -0.27 -13.15
CA GLN A 47 -24.37 -1.08 -12.10
C GLN A 47 -23.44 -0.24 -11.21
N LEU A 48 -22.70 0.72 -11.77
CA LEU A 48 -21.86 1.62 -10.98
C LEU A 48 -22.69 2.51 -10.05
N ASN A 49 -23.87 2.96 -10.50
CA ASN A 49 -24.82 3.67 -9.65
C ASN A 49 -25.43 2.77 -8.56
N GLU A 50 -25.66 1.49 -8.85
CA GLU A 50 -26.11 0.52 -7.85
C GLU A 50 -25.03 0.24 -6.80
N PHE A 51 -23.79 0.07 -7.24
CA PHE A 51 -22.61 0.00 -6.38
C PHE A 51 -22.51 1.21 -5.45
N ASP A 52 -22.65 2.43 -5.98
CA ASP A 52 -22.62 3.66 -5.19
C ASP A 52 -23.68 3.66 -4.06
N ARG A 53 -24.90 3.23 -4.38
CA ARG A 53 -25.99 3.09 -3.41
C ARG A 53 -25.69 2.04 -2.34
N LEU A 54 -25.11 0.90 -2.73
CA LEU A 54 -24.68 -0.14 -1.79
C LEU A 54 -23.66 0.40 -0.80
N ILE A 55 -22.61 1.06 -1.29
CA ILE A 55 -21.56 1.64 -0.44
C ILE A 55 -22.15 2.69 0.51
N LYS A 56 -22.99 3.61 0.01
CA LYS A 56 -23.63 4.65 0.84
C LYS A 56 -24.51 4.08 1.96
N ARG A 57 -25.21 2.98 1.70
CA ARG A 57 -26.11 2.33 2.68
C ARG A 57 -25.37 1.47 3.70
N THR A 58 -24.11 1.14 3.45
CA THR A 58 -23.36 0.27 4.36
C THR A 58 -23.00 1.02 5.64
N LYS A 59 -23.44 0.46 6.78
CA LYS A 59 -23.25 1.06 8.11
C LYS A 59 -21.84 0.86 8.65
N LYS A 60 -21.24 -0.31 8.38
CA LYS A 60 -19.87 -0.58 8.79
C LYS A 60 -18.90 0.28 7.97
N PRO A 61 -17.82 0.79 8.60
CA PRO A 61 -16.79 1.56 7.92
C PRO A 61 -16.17 0.82 6.71
N ILE A 62 -16.33 1.38 5.51
CA ILE A 62 -15.71 0.87 4.27
C ILE A 62 -14.92 1.99 3.61
N ILE A 63 -13.72 1.69 3.13
CA ILE A 63 -13.00 2.53 2.16
C ILE A 63 -12.43 1.67 1.03
N GLY A 64 -12.27 2.24 -0.15
CA GLY A 64 -11.57 1.58 -1.23
C GLY A 64 -11.41 2.43 -2.47
N GLY A 65 -10.75 1.85 -3.47
CA GLY A 65 -10.51 2.49 -4.74
C GLY A 65 -10.56 1.51 -5.91
N PHE A 66 -10.72 2.08 -7.11
CA PHE A 66 -10.57 1.40 -8.37
C PHE A 66 -9.14 1.56 -8.88
N PHE A 67 -8.50 0.46 -9.24
CA PHE A 67 -7.11 0.40 -9.67
C PHE A 67 -6.98 -0.26 -11.05
N PRO A 68 -5.96 0.11 -11.86
CA PRO A 68 -5.74 -0.49 -13.17
C PRO A 68 -5.76 -2.02 -13.17
N GLU A 69 -5.03 -2.64 -12.25
CA GLU A 69 -5.03 -4.08 -12.01
C GLU A 69 -4.72 -4.35 -10.53
N LEU A 70 -5.05 -5.53 -10.04
CA LEU A 70 -4.79 -5.95 -8.67
C LEU A 70 -3.63 -6.93 -8.59
N ILE A 71 -3.02 -7.01 -7.41
CA ILE A 71 -2.02 -8.04 -7.08
C ILE A 71 -2.63 -8.90 -5.98
N PHE A 72 -2.75 -10.20 -6.23
CA PHE A 72 -3.21 -11.16 -5.24
C PHE A 72 -2.34 -12.42 -5.27
N GLU A 73 -1.75 -12.75 -4.12
CA GLU A 73 -0.79 -13.85 -3.95
C GLU A 73 0.38 -13.75 -4.93
N ALA A 74 0.95 -12.53 -5.03
CA ALA A 74 2.02 -12.19 -5.97
C ALA A 74 1.71 -12.62 -7.41
N ARG A 75 0.47 -12.39 -7.84
CA ARG A 75 0.04 -12.57 -9.23
C ARG A 75 -0.85 -11.41 -9.64
N ARG A 76 -0.74 -11.02 -10.90
CA ARG A 76 -1.63 -10.03 -11.50
C ARG A 76 -3.06 -10.57 -11.59
N LYS A 77 -4.01 -9.69 -11.31
CA LYS A 77 -5.45 -9.91 -11.43
C LYS A 77 -6.03 -8.72 -12.17
N GLU A 78 -6.35 -8.92 -13.43
CA GLU A 78 -6.95 -7.88 -14.26
C GLU A 78 -8.38 -7.57 -13.82
N ILE A 79 -9.10 -8.55 -13.29
CA ILE A 79 -10.49 -8.44 -12.81
C ILE A 79 -10.54 -8.96 -11.37
N GLY A 80 -11.41 -8.38 -10.57
CA GLY A 80 -11.77 -8.85 -9.23
C GLY A 80 -11.71 -7.75 -8.16
N ASN A 81 -11.82 -8.20 -6.92
CA ASN A 81 -11.88 -7.38 -5.72
C ASN A 81 -11.08 -8.06 -4.60
N ILE A 82 -10.19 -7.32 -3.96
CA ILE A 82 -9.50 -7.75 -2.74
C ILE A 82 -10.17 -7.07 -1.55
N PHE A 83 -10.63 -7.88 -0.61
CA PHE A 83 -11.27 -7.43 0.62
C PHE A 83 -10.32 -7.69 1.79
N VAL A 84 -9.94 -6.62 2.50
CA VAL A 84 -9.08 -6.70 3.68
C VAL A 84 -9.88 -6.27 4.90
N LYS A 85 -10.33 -7.26 5.68
CA LYS A 85 -11.05 -7.00 6.92
C LYS A 85 -10.07 -6.58 8.01
N MET A 86 -10.38 -5.47 8.67
CA MET A 86 -9.52 -4.83 9.65
C MET A 86 -10.13 -4.92 11.05
N PRO A 87 -9.29 -5.16 12.07
CA PRO A 87 -9.76 -5.27 13.45
C PRO A 87 -10.18 -3.92 14.04
N ARG A 88 -10.90 -3.97 15.16
CA ARG A 88 -11.25 -2.78 15.95
C ARG A 88 -9.98 -2.00 16.33
N GLY A 89 -10.04 -0.67 16.18
CA GLY A 89 -8.91 0.23 16.45
C GLY A 89 -8.25 0.82 15.19
N CYS A 90 -8.55 0.30 14.00
CA CYS A 90 -8.16 0.97 12.75
C CYS A 90 -9.11 2.15 12.48
N GLY A 91 -8.57 3.35 12.27
CA GLY A 91 -9.34 4.52 11.84
C GLY A 91 -9.39 4.60 10.33
N ILE A 92 -10.56 4.85 9.74
CA ILE A 92 -10.70 5.11 8.30
C ILE A 92 -11.16 6.54 8.05
N PHE A 93 -10.65 7.15 7.00
CA PHE A 93 -10.86 8.56 6.71
C PHE A 93 -11.01 8.78 5.20
N SER A 94 -11.75 9.83 4.85
CA SER A 94 -11.87 10.30 3.47
C SER A 94 -11.80 11.82 3.43
N ILE A 95 -11.07 12.36 2.46
CA ILE A 95 -10.95 13.77 2.15
C ILE A 95 -11.24 13.92 0.65
N ASP A 96 -12.00 14.93 0.26
CA ASP A 96 -12.21 15.29 -1.14
C ASP A 96 -11.82 16.74 -1.40
N ASN A 97 -11.95 17.15 -2.66
CA ASN A 97 -11.70 18.50 -3.15
C ASN A 97 -10.24 18.95 -3.02
N PHE A 98 -9.30 18.06 -3.37
CA PHE A 98 -7.86 18.36 -3.48
C PHE A 98 -7.54 19.60 -4.32
N THR A 99 -8.38 19.91 -5.31
CA THR A 99 -8.17 21.06 -6.21
C THR A 99 -8.71 22.40 -5.68
N GLN A 100 -9.48 22.40 -4.58
CA GLN A 100 -10.02 23.64 -4.02
C GLN A 100 -9.00 24.36 -3.11
N ARG A 101 -9.09 25.69 -3.00
CA ARG A 101 -8.10 26.53 -2.30
C ARG A 101 -7.97 26.23 -0.80
N ASP A 102 -8.99 25.67 -0.18
CA ASP A 102 -9.06 25.50 1.27
C ASP A 102 -9.23 24.02 1.71
N ILE A 103 -8.16 23.25 1.50
CA ILE A 103 -8.05 21.88 2.02
C ILE A 103 -7.97 21.88 3.57
N GLN A 104 -7.62 23.00 4.21
CA GLN A 104 -7.39 23.07 5.67
C GLN A 104 -8.66 22.83 6.50
N GLY A 105 -9.84 23.22 6.00
CA GLY A 105 -11.13 22.93 6.63
C GLY A 105 -11.38 21.43 6.83
N SER A 106 -11.07 20.60 5.82
CA SER A 106 -11.22 19.14 5.88
C SER A 106 -10.25 18.48 6.86
N PHE A 107 -9.06 19.07 7.05
CA PHE A 107 -8.07 18.61 8.03
C PHE A 107 -8.35 19.05 9.47
N SER A 108 -9.15 20.10 9.65
CA SER A 108 -9.56 20.57 10.97
C SER A 108 -10.40 19.50 11.69
N ILE A 109 -11.29 18.81 10.98
CA ILE A 109 -12.11 17.72 11.53
C ILE A 109 -11.24 16.55 12.02
N LEU A 110 -10.17 16.23 11.29
CA LEU A 110 -9.18 15.22 11.68
C LEU A 110 -8.42 15.60 12.96
N LYS A 111 -8.07 16.89 13.13
CA LYS A 111 -7.36 17.38 14.32
C LYS A 111 -8.19 17.32 15.60
N PHE A 112 -9.51 17.53 15.51
CA PHE A 112 -10.39 17.62 16.69
C PHE A 112 -11.12 16.31 17.04
N GLY A 113 -11.30 15.40 16.07
CA GLY A 113 -12.17 14.23 16.24
C GLY A 113 -11.49 12.89 16.54
N THR A 114 -10.17 12.77 16.40
CA THR A 114 -9.51 11.45 16.45
C THR A 114 -8.26 11.40 17.31
N ASN A 115 -8.19 10.38 18.17
CA ASN A 115 -6.99 10.08 18.95
C ASN A 115 -5.92 9.47 18.03
N MET A 116 -5.00 10.30 17.57
CA MET A 116 -3.90 9.89 16.69
C MET A 116 -2.70 9.29 17.45
N LYS A 117 -2.78 9.15 18.78
CA LYS A 117 -1.70 8.55 19.59
C LYS A 117 -1.56 7.06 19.29
N GLY A 118 -0.32 6.62 19.10
CA GLY A 118 0.02 5.21 18.95
C GLY A 118 -0.13 4.67 17.52
N ILE A 119 -0.51 5.50 16.55
CA ILE A 119 -0.46 5.13 15.12
C ILE A 119 0.99 4.81 14.75
N LYS A 120 1.18 3.73 13.98
CA LYS A 120 2.48 3.26 13.50
C LYS A 120 2.53 3.14 11.98
N THR A 121 1.40 2.86 11.33
CA THR A 121 1.30 2.79 9.87
C THR A 121 0.03 3.45 9.36
N ILE A 122 0.10 4.06 8.19
CA ILE A 122 -1.01 4.62 7.43
C ILE A 122 -1.00 4.05 6.03
N LEU A 123 -2.15 3.54 5.59
CA LEU A 123 -2.40 3.16 4.20
C LEU A 123 -3.15 4.28 3.50
N ILE A 124 -2.63 4.80 2.39
CA ILE A 124 -3.11 6.00 1.71
C ILE A 124 -3.47 5.66 0.27
N PHE A 125 -4.70 5.97 -0.13
CA PHE A 125 -5.09 5.93 -1.54
C PHE A 125 -5.63 7.27 -1.96
N ILE A 126 -5.02 7.85 -2.99
CA ILE A 126 -5.41 9.14 -3.56
C ILE A 126 -6.05 8.91 -4.92
N ASP A 127 -6.76 9.90 -5.43
CA ASP A 127 -7.01 9.99 -6.87
C ASP A 127 -5.68 10.30 -7.57
N GLY A 128 -5.09 9.31 -8.24
CA GLY A 128 -3.76 9.42 -8.87
C GLY A 128 -3.73 10.34 -10.08
N LEU A 129 -4.88 10.77 -10.59
CA LEU A 129 -5.01 11.74 -11.67
C LEU A 129 -5.54 13.11 -11.19
N ALA A 130 -5.62 13.32 -9.88
CA ALA A 130 -5.95 14.61 -9.30
C ALA A 130 -5.01 15.70 -9.85
N LYS A 131 -5.59 16.85 -10.20
CA LYS A 131 -4.86 17.93 -10.88
C LYS A 131 -4.27 18.91 -9.86
N GLY A 132 -3.20 19.59 -10.27
CA GLY A 132 -2.56 20.63 -9.49
C GLY A 132 -1.89 20.11 -8.20
N ARG A 133 -1.66 21.02 -7.25
CA ARG A 133 -0.83 20.80 -6.06
C ARG A 133 -1.51 19.96 -4.96
N GLY A 134 -2.68 19.39 -5.22
CA GLY A 134 -3.53 18.77 -4.21
C GLY A 134 -2.90 17.59 -3.49
N ILE A 135 -2.20 16.72 -4.23
CA ILE A 135 -1.54 15.51 -3.67
C ILE A 135 -0.45 15.90 -2.68
N ASN A 136 0.48 16.78 -3.08
CA ASN A 136 1.58 17.20 -2.21
C ASN A 136 1.05 17.93 -0.97
N LYS A 137 0.11 18.87 -1.14
CA LYS A 137 -0.53 19.54 -0.01
C LYS A 137 -1.23 18.57 0.94
N PHE A 138 -1.89 17.54 0.41
CA PHE A 138 -2.51 16.52 1.25
C PHE A 138 -1.46 15.75 2.08
N LEU A 139 -0.36 15.31 1.44
CA LEU A 139 0.71 14.59 2.13
C LEU A 139 1.42 15.46 3.18
N GLU A 140 1.68 16.73 2.87
CA GLU A 140 2.22 17.74 3.80
C GLU A 140 1.31 17.91 5.02
N ASN A 141 0.03 18.22 4.80
CA ASN A 141 -0.93 18.42 5.89
C ASN A 141 -1.14 17.15 6.74
N LEU A 142 -1.16 15.98 6.10
CA LEU A 142 -1.27 14.71 6.82
C LEU A 142 -0.03 14.47 7.71
N TYR A 143 1.16 14.76 7.17
CA TYR A 143 2.41 14.69 7.91
C TYR A 143 2.47 15.68 9.07
N GLU A 144 1.98 16.91 8.90
CA GLU A 144 1.91 17.90 9.98
C GLU A 144 1.02 17.46 11.16
N ILE A 145 -0.04 16.68 10.88
CA ILE A 145 -0.97 16.20 11.90
C ILE A 145 -0.41 15.00 12.64
N ILE A 146 0.19 14.06 11.91
CA ILE A 146 0.53 12.74 12.45
C ILE A 146 2.00 12.67 12.85
N GLY A 147 2.86 13.34 12.08
CA GLY A 147 4.27 13.52 12.37
C GLY A 147 5.16 12.38 11.91
N ALA A 148 6.41 12.49 12.36
CA ALA A 148 7.46 11.51 12.14
C ALA A 148 7.24 10.22 12.97
N GLY A 149 7.99 9.16 12.63
CA GLY A 149 7.92 7.87 13.34
C GLY A 149 6.70 7.01 12.96
N VAL A 150 5.97 7.44 11.93
CA VAL A 150 4.86 6.71 11.29
C VAL A 150 5.25 6.37 9.87
N ASN A 151 4.87 5.16 9.46
CA ASN A 151 5.08 4.66 8.11
C ASN A 151 3.87 4.98 7.23
N TYR A 152 4.09 5.63 6.09
CA TYR A 152 3.06 6.00 5.13
C TYR A 152 3.24 5.13 3.90
N VAL A 153 2.19 4.46 3.42
CA VAL A 153 2.26 3.49 2.30
C VAL A 153 1.00 3.58 1.46
N GLY A 154 1.11 3.48 0.14
CA GLY A 154 -0.04 3.25 -0.72
C GLY A 154 0.21 3.73 -2.14
N GLY A 155 -0.78 4.34 -2.77
CA GLY A 155 -0.65 4.81 -4.15
C GLY A 155 -1.93 5.41 -4.73
N GLY A 156 -1.85 5.84 -5.98
CA GLY A 156 -2.97 6.42 -6.70
C GLY A 156 -3.93 5.36 -7.23
N ALA A 157 -5.20 5.50 -6.86
CA ALA A 157 -6.33 4.89 -7.55
C ALA A 157 -6.64 5.66 -8.85
N GLY A 158 -7.31 5.00 -9.78
CA GLY A 158 -7.71 5.59 -11.06
C GLY A 158 -7.61 4.61 -12.21
N SER A 159 -7.84 5.12 -13.41
CA SER A 159 -7.74 4.37 -14.65
C SER A 159 -6.96 5.18 -15.69
N LEU A 160 -6.29 4.48 -16.62
CA LEU A 160 -5.81 5.11 -17.85
C LEU A 160 -6.96 5.39 -18.83
N ASP A 161 -8.11 4.72 -18.63
CA ASP A 161 -9.36 5.04 -19.31
C ASP A 161 -10.05 6.22 -18.62
N ILE A 162 -10.07 7.36 -19.31
CA ILE A 162 -10.64 8.62 -18.84
C ILE A 162 -12.17 8.58 -18.64
N SER A 163 -12.88 7.54 -19.10
CA SER A 163 -14.31 7.36 -18.80
C SER A 163 -14.57 7.10 -17.31
N ILE A 164 -13.58 6.58 -16.57
CA ILE A 164 -13.69 6.30 -15.14
C ILE A 164 -13.21 7.52 -14.36
N GLU A 165 -14.14 8.44 -14.09
CA GLU A 165 -13.81 9.67 -13.38
C GLU A 165 -13.78 9.51 -11.85
N LYS A 166 -14.62 8.66 -11.26
CA LYS A 166 -14.72 8.46 -9.80
C LYS A 166 -14.01 7.17 -9.40
N CYS A 167 -12.82 7.30 -8.84
CA CYS A 167 -11.94 6.18 -8.53
C CYS A 167 -11.86 5.83 -7.04
N LEU A 168 -12.45 6.63 -6.15
CA LEU A 168 -12.44 6.40 -4.71
C LEU A 168 -13.86 6.18 -4.19
N PHE A 169 -13.99 5.40 -3.12
CA PHE A 169 -15.26 5.24 -2.42
C PHE A 169 -15.09 5.06 -0.91
N ALA A 170 -16.08 5.55 -0.17
CA ALA A 170 -16.16 5.35 1.27
C ALA A 170 -17.62 5.17 1.72
N SER A 171 -17.86 4.37 2.76
CA SER A 171 -19.18 4.21 3.38
C SER A 171 -19.79 5.58 3.74
N GLN A 172 -21.11 5.72 3.63
CA GLN A 172 -21.86 6.98 3.84
C GLN A 172 -21.59 8.10 2.82
N LYS A 173 -20.43 8.11 2.16
CA LYS A 173 -20.06 9.07 1.09
C LYS A 173 -20.37 8.55 -0.31
N GLY A 174 -20.13 7.26 -0.54
CA GLY A 174 -20.17 6.62 -1.86
C GLY A 174 -18.94 6.95 -2.71
N LEU A 175 -19.12 6.94 -4.03
CA LEU A 175 -18.11 7.21 -5.06
C LEU A 175 -17.77 8.70 -5.16
N PHE A 176 -16.47 9.00 -5.19
CA PHE A 176 -15.94 10.34 -5.38
C PHE A 176 -14.59 10.34 -6.13
N LYS A 177 -14.12 11.53 -6.48
CA LYS A 177 -12.84 11.81 -7.14
C LYS A 177 -12.17 13.02 -6.50
N ASP A 178 -10.98 13.38 -6.95
CA ASP A 178 -10.25 14.56 -6.48
C ASP A 178 -10.05 14.54 -4.95
N GLY A 179 -9.51 13.45 -4.42
CA GLY A 179 -9.45 13.24 -2.98
C GLY A 179 -8.48 12.15 -2.54
N ALA A 180 -8.59 11.78 -1.26
CA ALA A 180 -7.93 10.65 -0.66
C ALA A 180 -8.86 9.89 0.28
N ILE A 181 -8.55 8.62 0.43
CA ILE A 181 -8.92 7.81 1.58
C ILE A 181 -7.64 7.38 2.30
N PHE A 182 -7.72 7.20 3.60
CA PHE A 182 -6.62 6.56 4.32
C PHE A 182 -7.10 5.77 5.53
N LEU A 183 -6.34 4.73 5.85
CA LEU A 183 -6.51 3.89 7.01
C LEU A 183 -5.32 4.10 7.95
N THR A 184 -5.60 4.26 9.23
CA THR A 184 -4.60 4.35 10.30
C THR A 184 -4.61 3.07 11.11
N THR A 185 -3.42 2.64 11.54
CA THR A 185 -3.28 1.48 12.41
C THR A 185 -2.07 1.65 13.33
N ASP A 186 -2.14 1.00 14.49
CA ASP A 186 -1.04 0.86 15.43
C ASP A 186 -0.13 -0.34 15.12
N TYR A 187 -0.39 -1.06 14.03
CA TYR A 187 0.55 -2.04 13.50
C TYR A 187 1.79 -1.34 12.96
N GLU A 188 2.94 -1.75 13.47
CA GLU A 188 4.21 -1.39 12.86
C GLU A 188 4.34 -2.00 11.47
N SER A 189 5.23 -1.42 10.66
CA SER A 189 5.53 -1.96 9.34
C SER A 189 7.01 -1.85 9.00
N ALA A 190 7.44 -2.64 8.02
CA ALA A 190 8.71 -2.49 7.35
C ALA A 190 8.44 -2.14 5.89
N ILE A 191 8.99 -1.01 5.41
CA ILE A 191 8.78 -0.53 4.05
C ILE A 191 10.10 -0.60 3.27
N GLY A 192 10.03 -1.16 2.07
CA GLY A 192 11.03 -0.97 1.03
C GLY A 192 10.48 -0.09 -0.10
N VAL A 193 11.33 0.77 -0.66
CA VAL A 193 11.06 1.59 -1.84
C VAL A 193 12.26 1.49 -2.78
N LYS A 194 12.06 1.05 -4.02
CA LYS A 194 13.12 0.96 -5.05
C LYS A 194 12.61 1.20 -6.45
N HIS A 195 13.34 1.98 -7.25
CA HIS A 195 12.92 2.33 -8.60
C HIS A 195 13.65 1.55 -9.69
N GLY A 196 14.94 1.21 -9.53
CA GLY A 196 15.70 0.44 -10.53
C GLY A 196 16.11 1.18 -11.81
N TRP A 197 15.58 2.38 -12.06
CA TRP A 197 16.11 3.33 -13.04
C TRP A 197 17.52 3.79 -12.68
N GLN A 198 18.29 4.24 -13.67
CA GLN A 198 19.69 4.63 -13.56
C GLN A 198 19.87 6.02 -14.15
N LYS A 199 20.81 6.81 -13.61
CA LYS A 199 21.14 8.13 -14.17
C LYS A 199 21.63 7.95 -15.60
N TYR A 200 20.93 8.56 -16.56
CA TYR A 200 21.35 8.62 -17.95
C TYR A 200 22.41 9.70 -18.16
N CYS A 201 22.28 10.81 -17.43
CA CYS A 201 23.25 11.91 -17.43
C CYS A 201 23.95 11.97 -16.07
N GLU A 202 25.28 12.17 -16.06
CA GLU A 202 26.03 12.34 -14.82
C GLU A 202 25.76 13.69 -14.14
N LYS A 203 25.54 14.74 -14.95
CA LYS A 203 25.30 16.10 -14.45
C LYS A 203 23.80 16.34 -14.25
N PRO A 204 23.41 17.04 -13.16
CA PRO A 204 22.04 17.46 -13.01
C PRO A 204 21.66 18.49 -14.09
N ILE A 205 20.39 18.48 -14.46
CA ILE A 205 19.77 19.44 -15.36
C ILE A 205 19.14 20.58 -14.57
N LYS A 206 19.19 21.79 -15.12
CA LYS A 206 18.46 22.92 -14.57
C LYS A 206 17.05 22.92 -15.14
N VAL A 207 16.05 23.09 -14.30
CA VAL A 207 14.67 23.15 -14.75
C VAL A 207 13.94 24.36 -14.21
N LYS A 208 12.87 24.74 -14.91
CA LYS A 208 11.83 25.64 -14.42
C LYS A 208 10.49 24.94 -14.57
N ALA A 209 9.76 24.80 -13.47
CA ALA A 209 8.49 24.12 -13.44
C ALA A 209 7.45 24.91 -12.62
N ASP A 210 6.18 24.77 -12.97
CA ASP A 210 5.07 25.13 -12.09
C ASP A 210 4.34 23.84 -11.71
N ASP A 211 4.52 23.41 -10.46
CA ASP A 211 4.02 22.14 -9.95
C ASP A 211 4.45 20.97 -10.85
N ASN A 212 3.51 20.36 -11.59
CA ASN A 212 3.76 19.21 -12.46
C ASN A 212 3.99 19.58 -13.93
N ILE A 213 4.16 20.86 -14.24
CA ILE A 213 4.38 21.38 -15.59
C ILE A 213 5.82 21.86 -15.71
N LEU A 214 6.65 21.07 -16.38
CA LEU A 214 8.03 21.41 -16.69
C LEU A 214 8.07 22.33 -17.91
N MET A 215 8.45 23.59 -17.72
CA MET A 215 8.41 24.63 -18.75
C MET A 215 9.75 24.79 -19.47
N GLU A 216 10.86 24.74 -18.73
CA GLU A 216 12.20 24.92 -19.29
C GLU A 216 13.17 23.86 -18.78
N ILE A 217 14.09 23.44 -19.65
CA ILE A 217 15.24 22.58 -19.34
C ILE A 217 16.50 23.27 -19.87
N ASN A 218 17.48 23.50 -18.99
CA ASN A 218 18.75 24.15 -19.29
C ASN A 218 18.61 25.50 -20.05
N GLY A 219 17.56 26.26 -19.75
CA GLY A 219 17.29 27.58 -20.36
C GLY A 219 16.61 27.53 -21.74
N LYS A 220 16.15 26.36 -22.17
CA LYS A 220 15.37 26.15 -23.41
C LYS A 220 13.95 25.69 -23.09
N SER A 221 13.04 25.67 -24.08
CA SER A 221 11.73 25.03 -23.91
C SER A 221 11.90 23.59 -23.42
N ALA A 222 10.97 23.09 -22.61
CA ALA A 222 11.12 21.76 -22.03
C ALA A 222 11.27 20.66 -23.10
N LEU A 223 10.49 20.72 -24.19
CA LEU A 223 10.65 19.80 -25.31
C LEU A 223 12.03 19.91 -25.98
N GLU A 224 12.49 21.12 -26.30
CA GLU A 224 13.79 21.32 -26.95
C GLU A 224 14.94 20.84 -26.06
N GLY A 225 14.96 21.28 -24.80
CA GLY A 225 15.98 20.86 -23.84
C GLY A 225 15.95 19.36 -23.57
N TYR A 226 14.76 18.74 -23.56
CA TYR A 226 14.64 17.28 -23.46
C TYR A 226 15.21 16.58 -24.70
N ASN A 227 14.87 17.02 -25.90
CA ASN A 227 15.43 16.50 -27.16
C ASN A 227 16.96 16.57 -27.19
N ASP A 228 17.53 17.65 -26.67
CA ASP A 228 18.98 17.84 -26.57
C ASP A 228 19.66 16.86 -25.61
N LEU A 229 18.95 16.41 -24.57
CA LEU A 229 19.47 15.45 -23.59
C LEU A 229 19.42 14.03 -24.13
N ILE A 230 18.34 13.64 -24.80
CA ILE A 230 18.14 12.27 -25.31
C ILE A 230 18.53 12.14 -26.80
N LYS A 231 19.62 12.80 -27.22
CA LYS A 231 20.08 12.82 -28.62
C LYS A 231 20.21 11.40 -29.18
N GLY A 232 19.70 11.22 -30.41
CA GLY A 232 19.64 9.92 -31.08
C GLY A 232 18.36 9.13 -30.80
N TYR A 233 17.44 9.66 -29.97
CA TYR A 233 16.15 9.05 -29.70
C TYR A 233 14.99 9.95 -30.16
N ASN A 234 13.82 9.32 -30.36
CA ASN A 234 12.59 10.03 -30.69
C ASN A 234 11.84 10.40 -29.40
N SER A 235 11.87 11.67 -29.01
CA SER A 235 11.24 12.14 -27.78
C SER A 235 9.74 11.90 -27.67
N LYS A 236 9.00 11.85 -28.78
CA LYS A 236 7.56 11.50 -28.74
C LYS A 236 7.34 10.03 -28.38
N LYS A 237 8.23 9.15 -28.82
CA LYS A 237 8.18 7.71 -28.54
C LYS A 237 8.75 7.36 -27.17
N GLU A 238 9.81 8.06 -26.76
CA GLU A 238 10.51 7.75 -25.51
C GLU A 238 9.93 8.46 -24.28
N LEU A 239 9.11 9.52 -24.48
CA LEU A 239 8.33 10.13 -23.41
C LEU A 239 7.55 9.02 -22.71
N ASN A 240 7.63 8.95 -21.37
CA ASN A 240 6.90 8.00 -20.53
C ASN A 240 7.26 6.52 -20.73
N ALA A 241 8.20 6.22 -21.63
CA ALA A 241 8.69 4.88 -21.87
C ALA A 241 10.07 4.73 -21.22
N LYS A 242 11.12 5.24 -21.88
CA LYS A 242 12.51 4.95 -21.55
C LYS A 242 13.18 6.04 -20.72
N PHE A 243 12.94 7.30 -21.05
CA PHE A 243 13.59 8.42 -20.38
C PHE A 243 12.59 9.15 -19.48
N ILE A 244 12.98 9.31 -18.21
CA ILE A 244 12.14 9.90 -17.16
C ILE A 244 12.99 10.81 -16.28
N PHE A 245 12.38 11.49 -15.31
CA PHE A 245 13.11 12.39 -14.42
C PHE A 245 13.34 11.76 -13.05
N GLY A 246 14.54 11.95 -12.50
CA GLY A 246 14.89 11.59 -11.14
C GLY A 246 15.22 12.84 -10.34
N ILE A 247 14.56 13.03 -9.20
CA ILE A 247 14.75 14.17 -8.30
C ILE A 247 15.53 13.69 -7.09
N GLU A 248 16.62 14.38 -6.79
CA GLU A 248 17.45 14.07 -5.63
C GLU A 248 16.81 14.55 -4.33
N LYS A 249 16.84 13.70 -3.31
CA LYS A 249 16.32 14.00 -1.98
C LYS A 249 17.43 14.51 -1.07
N ALA A 250 18.05 13.58 -0.35
CA ALA A 250 19.27 13.74 0.43
C ALA A 250 20.31 12.76 -0.12
N GLU A 251 21.58 13.02 0.15
CA GLU A 251 22.68 12.18 -0.33
C GLU A 251 22.50 10.71 0.13
N GLY A 252 22.61 9.78 -0.82
CA GLY A 252 22.46 8.34 -0.58
C GLY A 252 21.01 7.83 -0.50
N GLU A 253 20.00 8.69 -0.57
CA GLU A 253 18.60 8.26 -0.67
C GLU A 253 18.21 7.86 -2.10
N GLU A 254 17.17 7.03 -2.20
CA GLU A 254 16.54 6.68 -3.48
C GLU A 254 15.96 7.96 -4.13
N LEU A 255 16.20 8.17 -5.43
CA LEU A 255 15.68 9.33 -6.14
C LEU A 255 14.15 9.23 -6.26
N ILE A 256 13.48 10.38 -6.22
CA ILE A 256 12.06 10.43 -6.55
C ILE A 256 11.93 10.42 -8.07
N ILE A 257 11.24 9.42 -8.59
CA ILE A 257 11.00 9.32 -10.03
C ILE A 257 9.72 10.07 -10.40
N ARG A 258 9.81 10.84 -11.50
CA ARG A 258 8.70 11.52 -12.16
C ARG A 258 8.55 11.02 -13.59
N ASP A 259 7.38 10.44 -13.86
CA ASP A 259 7.02 9.94 -15.17
C ASP A 259 6.41 11.09 -15.97
N PRO A 260 7.02 11.51 -17.09
CA PRO A 260 6.38 12.46 -17.99
C PRO A 260 5.16 11.79 -18.62
N PHE A 261 4.10 12.55 -18.86
CA PHE A 261 2.83 12.05 -19.35
C PHE A 261 2.53 12.52 -20.76
N LYS A 262 2.63 13.84 -21.01
CA LYS A 262 2.38 14.46 -22.33
C LYS A 262 3.06 15.81 -22.47
N TYR A 263 3.21 16.26 -23.71
CA TYR A 263 3.48 17.65 -24.01
C TYR A 263 2.18 18.46 -23.99
N ASP A 264 2.25 19.73 -23.61
CA ASP A 264 1.18 20.69 -23.83
C ASP A 264 1.38 21.52 -25.11
N GLU A 265 0.47 22.47 -25.34
CA GLU A 265 0.45 23.33 -26.53
C GLU A 265 1.67 24.27 -26.60
N ASN A 266 2.32 24.55 -25.47
CA ASN A 266 3.49 25.42 -25.36
C ASN A 266 4.80 24.62 -25.28
N GLU A 267 4.78 23.36 -25.70
CA GLU A 267 5.92 22.44 -25.62
C GLU A 267 6.40 22.14 -24.19
N ALA A 268 5.62 22.46 -23.16
CA ALA A 268 5.93 22.10 -21.79
C ALA A 268 5.66 20.61 -21.56
N ILE A 269 6.43 19.98 -20.67
CA ILE A 269 6.27 18.56 -20.33
C ILE A 269 5.45 18.44 -19.05
N ARG A 270 4.27 17.82 -19.14
CA ARG A 270 3.46 17.50 -17.97
C ARG A 270 3.88 16.17 -17.38
N CYS A 271 4.15 16.13 -16.09
CA CYS A 271 4.47 14.91 -15.33
C CYS A 271 3.33 14.49 -14.38
N ILE A 272 3.42 13.26 -13.87
CA ILE A 272 2.58 12.76 -12.79
C ILE A 272 3.22 13.13 -11.45
N GLY A 273 2.72 14.21 -10.83
CA GLY A 273 3.32 14.80 -9.63
C GLY A 273 4.30 15.94 -9.94
N GLY A 274 4.50 16.80 -8.96
CA GLY A 274 5.25 18.06 -9.10
C GLY A 274 6.77 17.93 -8.97
N PHE A 275 7.46 18.99 -9.39
CA PHE A 275 8.90 19.20 -9.18
C PHE A 275 9.12 20.18 -8.01
N PRO A 276 9.94 19.81 -7.01
CA PRO A 276 10.32 20.75 -5.96
C PRO A 276 11.31 21.80 -6.47
N GLU A 277 11.28 22.98 -5.85
CA GLU A 277 12.29 24.01 -6.05
C GLU A 277 13.63 23.58 -5.43
N ASP A 278 14.74 24.07 -5.98
CA ASP A 278 16.10 23.88 -5.46
C ASP A 278 16.61 22.44 -5.31
N LYS A 279 15.99 21.47 -5.99
CA LYS A 279 16.50 20.09 -6.06
C LYS A 279 17.26 19.82 -7.35
N GLN A 280 18.27 18.95 -7.24
CA GLN A 280 18.96 18.44 -8.41
C GLN A 280 18.07 17.43 -9.14
N ILE A 281 17.97 17.58 -10.45
CA ILE A 281 17.15 16.74 -11.32
C ILE A 281 18.05 16.08 -12.34
N TYR A 282 17.78 14.81 -12.64
CA TYR A 282 18.53 14.00 -13.58
C TYR A 282 17.60 13.40 -14.62
N ILE A 283 18.09 13.22 -15.84
CA ILE A 283 17.46 12.28 -16.77
C ILE A 283 17.84 10.88 -16.32
N MET A 284 16.85 10.02 -16.22
CA MET A 284 16.98 8.63 -15.86
C MET A 284 16.59 7.76 -17.05
N THR A 285 17.21 6.59 -17.14
CA THR A 285 16.87 5.51 -18.08
C THR A 285 16.79 4.19 -17.33
N GLY A 286 16.25 3.14 -17.92
CA GLY A 286 16.12 1.84 -17.23
C GLY A 286 16.26 0.66 -18.17
N GLU A 287 17.06 -0.32 -17.75
CA GLU A 287 17.07 -1.64 -18.38
C GLU A 287 16.13 -2.57 -17.60
N LYS A 288 15.45 -3.47 -18.33
CA LYS A 288 14.45 -4.39 -17.74
C LYS A 288 15.02 -5.20 -16.57
N GLU A 289 16.27 -5.63 -16.68
CA GLU A 289 16.95 -6.37 -15.63
C GLU A 289 17.19 -5.54 -14.37
N SER A 290 17.58 -4.26 -14.52
CA SER A 290 17.78 -3.35 -13.40
C SER A 290 16.48 -3.11 -12.62
N LEU A 291 15.36 -2.99 -13.34
CA LEU A 291 14.02 -2.89 -12.77
C LEU A 291 13.66 -4.16 -11.97
N ILE A 292 13.81 -5.35 -12.55
CA ILE A 292 13.54 -6.62 -11.85
C ILE A 292 14.45 -6.81 -10.63
N ASN A 293 15.72 -6.42 -10.72
CA ASN A 293 16.64 -6.49 -9.58
C ASN A 293 16.26 -5.49 -8.47
N ALA A 294 15.65 -4.35 -8.81
CA ALA A 294 15.08 -3.44 -7.82
C ALA A 294 13.96 -4.09 -7.00
N ALA A 295 13.15 -4.95 -7.61
CA ALA A 295 12.13 -5.74 -6.91
C ALA A 295 12.73 -6.74 -5.91
N LYS A 296 13.86 -7.36 -6.25
CA LYS A 296 14.60 -8.21 -5.29
C LYS A 296 15.13 -7.38 -4.12
N ASN A 297 15.79 -6.27 -4.43
CA ASN A 297 16.36 -5.39 -3.42
C ASN A 297 15.30 -4.81 -2.48
N VAL A 298 14.11 -4.47 -2.98
CA VAL A 298 13.02 -3.95 -2.15
C VAL A 298 12.47 -5.02 -1.21
N TYR A 299 12.35 -6.26 -1.69
CA TYR A 299 11.97 -7.40 -0.86
C TYR A 299 13.00 -7.65 0.24
N ASP A 300 14.28 -7.73 -0.12
CA ASP A 300 15.37 -8.01 0.83
C ASP A 300 15.47 -6.91 1.89
N SER A 301 15.39 -5.64 1.49
CA SER A 301 15.44 -4.50 2.41
C SER A 301 14.31 -4.52 3.43
N ALA A 302 13.07 -4.81 3.00
CA ALA A 302 11.93 -4.88 3.92
C ALA A 302 12.04 -6.09 4.88
N ASN A 303 12.61 -7.21 4.41
CA ASN A 303 12.82 -8.38 5.26
C ASN A 303 13.92 -8.15 6.29
N GLU A 304 15.00 -7.47 5.93
CA GLU A 304 16.08 -7.11 6.84
C GLU A 304 15.57 -6.19 7.97
N ILE A 305 14.77 -5.17 7.63
CA ILE A 305 14.12 -4.27 8.62
C ILE A 305 13.19 -5.04 9.58
N SER A 306 12.65 -6.17 9.13
CA SER A 306 11.73 -7.00 9.91
C SER A 306 12.36 -8.30 10.43
N LYS A 307 13.69 -8.44 10.41
CA LYS A 307 14.35 -9.73 10.73
C LYS A 307 14.04 -10.26 12.12
N ASP A 308 13.86 -9.37 13.10
CA ASP A 308 13.58 -9.71 14.51
C ASP A 308 12.13 -10.15 14.75
N ILE A 309 11.33 -10.24 13.68
CA ILE A 309 9.91 -10.52 13.74
C ILE A 309 9.66 -11.95 13.25
N PRO A 310 9.02 -12.80 14.07
CA PRO A 310 8.60 -14.13 13.65
C PRO A 310 7.84 -14.10 12.32
N LYS A 311 8.12 -15.07 11.44
CA LYS A 311 7.50 -15.15 10.10
C LYS A 311 5.97 -15.13 10.17
N SER A 312 5.39 -15.76 11.19
CA SER A 312 3.95 -15.75 11.45
C SER A 312 3.31 -14.37 11.61
N LEU A 313 4.08 -13.39 12.11
CA LEU A 313 3.60 -12.02 12.28
C LEU A 313 3.75 -11.18 11.00
N LYS A 314 4.37 -11.72 9.95
CA LYS A 314 4.59 -11.09 8.63
C LYS A 314 3.59 -11.52 7.56
N ASN A 315 2.44 -12.07 7.95
CA ASN A 315 1.44 -12.69 7.07
C ASN A 315 0.57 -11.71 6.26
N CYS A 316 0.81 -10.40 6.34
CA CYS A 316 0.17 -9.41 5.47
C CYS A 316 1.24 -8.52 4.84
N THR A 317 1.40 -8.68 3.54
CA THR A 317 2.33 -7.90 2.75
C THR A 317 1.58 -7.15 1.67
N LEU A 318 1.90 -5.87 1.55
CA LEU A 318 1.29 -4.94 0.61
C LEU A 318 2.31 -4.63 -0.48
N LEU A 319 1.88 -4.71 -1.73
CA LEU A 319 2.70 -4.42 -2.90
C LEU A 319 1.97 -3.41 -3.79
N PHE A 320 2.57 -2.24 -3.94
CA PHE A 320 2.12 -1.20 -4.87
C PHE A 320 3.20 -0.99 -5.91
N ASP A 321 2.79 -1.10 -7.17
CA ASP A 321 3.66 -0.93 -8.32
C ASP A 321 2.95 -0.06 -9.36
N CYS A 322 3.70 0.55 -10.26
CA CYS A 322 3.17 1.52 -11.21
C CYS A 322 2.63 0.83 -12.47
N ILE A 323 1.44 1.23 -12.92
CA ILE A 323 0.91 0.74 -14.21
C ILE A 323 1.84 1.09 -15.40
N SER A 324 2.50 2.25 -15.37
CA SER A 324 3.43 2.64 -16.44
C SER A 324 4.74 1.85 -16.43
N ARG A 325 5.18 1.39 -15.25
CA ARG A 325 6.33 0.47 -15.11
C ARG A 325 6.01 -0.90 -15.71
N LYS A 326 4.80 -1.42 -15.44
CA LYS A 326 4.30 -2.65 -16.07
C LYS A 326 4.28 -2.53 -17.60
N ASN A 327 3.82 -1.40 -18.13
CA ASN A 327 3.80 -1.16 -19.56
C ASN A 327 5.21 -1.16 -20.16
N TYR A 328 6.20 -0.59 -19.46
CA TYR A 328 7.60 -0.61 -19.88
C TYR A 328 8.23 -2.01 -19.87
N LEU A 329 7.99 -2.78 -18.79
CA LEU A 329 8.51 -4.14 -18.65
C LEU A 329 7.86 -5.13 -19.63
N GLY A 330 6.59 -4.87 -20.00
CA GLY A 330 5.81 -5.72 -20.89
C GLY A 330 5.71 -7.14 -20.35
N SER A 331 6.02 -8.13 -21.18
CA SER A 331 6.02 -9.56 -20.79
C SER A 331 7.00 -9.93 -19.67
N ASN A 332 7.93 -9.04 -19.29
CA ASN A 332 8.86 -9.31 -18.20
C ASN A 332 8.31 -8.89 -16.83
N PHE A 333 7.16 -8.21 -16.77
CA PHE A 333 6.58 -7.75 -15.52
C PHE A 333 6.20 -8.91 -14.58
N ASP A 334 5.80 -10.06 -15.12
CA ASP A 334 5.46 -11.21 -14.28
C ASP A 334 6.68 -11.71 -13.48
N LYS A 335 7.89 -11.61 -14.04
CA LYS A 335 9.15 -11.93 -13.33
C LYS A 335 9.42 -11.01 -12.14
N GLU A 336 8.98 -9.75 -12.24
CA GLU A 336 9.12 -8.76 -11.18
C GLU A 336 8.18 -9.08 -10.01
N ILE A 337 6.93 -9.42 -10.30
CA ILE A 337 5.95 -9.76 -9.25
C ILE A 337 6.26 -11.12 -8.60
N GLU A 338 6.77 -12.09 -9.36
CA GLU A 338 7.16 -13.42 -8.86
C GLU A 338 8.20 -13.37 -7.72
N VAL A 339 9.00 -12.30 -7.64
CA VAL A 339 9.96 -12.07 -6.54
C VAL A 339 9.27 -12.11 -5.18
N PHE A 340 8.01 -11.66 -5.10
CA PHE A 340 7.24 -11.55 -3.86
C PHE A 340 6.43 -12.81 -3.53
N TYR A 341 6.39 -13.80 -4.42
CA TYR A 341 5.60 -15.02 -4.19
C TYR A 341 6.16 -15.86 -3.06
N ARG A 342 5.36 -16.11 -2.03
CA ARG A 342 5.71 -17.02 -0.93
C ARG A 342 4.53 -17.93 -0.65
N ARG A 343 4.80 -19.22 -0.40
CA ARG A 343 3.74 -20.21 -0.12
C ARG A 343 2.90 -19.83 1.10
N ASP A 344 3.53 -19.23 2.10
CA ASP A 344 2.92 -18.97 3.41
C ASP A 344 2.56 -17.49 3.63
N ASN A 345 2.76 -16.62 2.62
CA ASN A 345 2.46 -15.19 2.73
C ASN A 345 1.73 -14.67 1.49
N LYS A 346 0.61 -14.00 1.74
CA LYS A 346 -0.22 -13.40 0.69
C LYS A 346 0.24 -11.97 0.44
N ALA A 347 1.12 -11.79 -0.54
CA ALA A 347 1.37 -10.48 -1.11
C ALA A 347 0.13 -10.02 -1.87
N ILE A 348 -0.49 -8.95 -1.38
CA ILE A 348 -1.66 -8.32 -1.98
C ILE A 348 -1.37 -6.86 -2.31
N GLY A 349 -2.16 -6.27 -3.19
CA GLY A 349 -2.06 -4.83 -3.48
C GLY A 349 -2.61 -4.51 -4.86
N ALA A 350 -2.01 -3.53 -5.53
CA ALA A 350 -2.52 -3.03 -6.79
C ALA A 350 -1.40 -2.47 -7.67
N LEU A 351 -1.64 -2.50 -8.98
CA LEU A 351 -0.99 -1.55 -9.88
C LEU A 351 -1.65 -0.19 -9.68
N THR A 352 -0.86 0.87 -9.59
CA THR A 352 -1.29 2.21 -9.16
C THR A 352 -0.88 3.27 -10.15
N ILE A 353 -1.50 4.45 -10.05
CA ILE A 353 -1.08 5.67 -10.74
C ILE A 353 -0.22 6.47 -9.76
N GLY A 354 1.05 6.06 -9.69
CA GLY A 354 2.01 6.57 -8.72
C GLY A 354 1.86 5.94 -7.34
N GLU A 355 2.95 5.91 -6.61
CA GLU A 355 3.11 5.18 -5.36
C GLU A 355 3.38 6.15 -4.21
N ILE A 356 2.91 5.85 -3.01
CA ILE A 356 3.15 6.66 -1.82
C ILE A 356 3.97 5.84 -0.84
N ALA A 357 5.08 6.40 -0.37
CA ALA A 357 5.87 5.78 0.68
C ALA A 357 6.63 6.80 1.51
N SER A 358 6.81 6.51 2.80
CA SER A 358 7.65 7.31 3.70
C SER A 358 8.77 6.48 4.31
N LYS A 359 9.98 7.06 4.32
CA LYS A 359 11.02 6.74 5.32
C LYS A 359 11.16 7.83 6.38
N THR A 360 10.79 9.06 6.04
CA THR A 360 10.84 10.25 6.91
C THR A 360 9.61 11.11 6.68
N PHE A 361 9.47 11.61 5.46
CA PHE A 361 8.31 12.34 4.93
C PHE A 361 7.60 11.48 3.86
N PRO A 362 6.25 11.47 3.79
CA PRO A 362 5.52 10.77 2.74
C PRO A 362 5.76 11.40 1.38
N GLU A 363 6.37 10.63 0.49
CA GLU A 363 6.67 11.05 -0.87
C GLU A 363 5.74 10.36 -1.85
N PHE A 364 5.41 11.06 -2.93
CA PHE A 364 4.75 10.49 -4.10
C PHE A 364 5.82 10.13 -5.14
N TYR A 365 5.82 8.88 -5.61
CA TYR A 365 6.75 8.32 -6.58
C TYR A 365 5.99 7.91 -7.84
N ASN A 366 6.70 7.76 -8.96
CA ASN A 366 6.20 7.05 -10.12
C ASN A 366 7.16 5.92 -10.48
N LYS A 367 6.69 4.92 -11.23
CA LYS A 367 7.53 3.82 -11.75
C LYS A 367 8.42 3.16 -10.70
N THR A 368 7.96 3.18 -9.45
CA THR A 368 8.69 2.73 -8.27
C THR A 368 7.93 1.60 -7.63
N ILE A 369 8.63 0.65 -7.01
CA ILE A 369 7.99 -0.43 -6.27
C ILE A 369 7.97 -0.04 -4.80
N VAL A 370 6.79 -0.11 -4.19
CA VAL A 370 6.60 0.03 -2.75
C VAL A 370 6.14 -1.31 -2.18
N PHE A 371 6.96 -1.87 -1.30
CA PHE A 371 6.66 -3.12 -0.61
C PHE A 371 6.60 -2.87 0.89
N CYS A 372 5.51 -3.28 1.52
CA CYS A 372 5.28 -3.09 2.95
C CYS A 372 4.92 -4.41 3.62
N ILE A 373 5.63 -4.73 4.70
CA ILE A 373 5.30 -5.84 5.59
C ILE A 373 4.59 -5.25 6.80
N LEU A 374 3.28 -5.50 6.94
CA LEU A 374 2.54 -5.14 8.14
C LEU A 374 2.82 -6.18 9.24
N LYS A 375 3.28 -5.71 10.39
CA LYS A 375 3.64 -6.55 11.54
C LYS A 375 2.41 -6.70 12.43
N GLN A 376 1.81 -7.90 12.45
CA GLN A 376 0.67 -8.15 13.33
C GLN A 376 1.07 -8.07 14.80
N LYS A 377 0.16 -7.55 15.62
CA LYS A 377 0.33 -7.59 17.07
C LYS A 377 0.24 -9.03 17.56
N LYS A 378 1.15 -9.37 18.47
CA LYS A 378 1.17 -10.66 19.18
C LYS A 378 -0.18 -10.97 19.84
N LYS A 379 -0.82 -9.97 20.46
CA LYS A 379 -2.16 -10.10 21.07
C LYS A 379 -3.26 -10.52 20.08
N ASP A 380 -3.19 -10.07 18.83
CA ASP A 380 -4.21 -10.44 17.81
C ASP A 380 -4.02 -11.85 17.26
N MET A 381 -2.82 -12.42 17.36
CA MET A 381 -2.57 -13.83 17.03
C MET A 381 -3.20 -14.76 18.06
N LEU A 382 -3.22 -14.35 19.33
CA LEU A 382 -3.72 -15.16 20.43
C LEU A 382 -5.25 -15.28 20.46
N LYS A 383 -5.97 -14.37 19.79
CA LYS A 383 -7.44 -14.47 19.61
C LYS A 383 -7.88 -15.73 18.85
N HIS A 384 -6.97 -16.38 18.11
CA HIS A 384 -7.26 -17.59 17.34
C HIS A 384 -7.03 -18.89 18.14
N LEU A 385 -6.54 -18.78 19.38
CA LEU A 385 -6.36 -19.92 20.27
C LEU A 385 -7.66 -20.22 21.03
N THR A 386 -7.94 -21.49 21.26
CA THR A 386 -9.05 -21.89 22.14
C THR A 386 -8.71 -21.57 23.61
N PRO A 387 -9.71 -21.50 24.51
CA PRO A 387 -9.45 -21.32 25.95
C PRO A 387 -8.46 -22.35 26.51
N THR A 388 -8.60 -23.62 26.12
CA THR A 388 -7.68 -24.69 26.53
C THR A 388 -6.27 -24.52 25.94
N GLU A 389 -6.16 -24.06 24.69
CA GLU A 389 -4.85 -23.75 24.11
C GLU A 389 -4.19 -22.57 24.83
N LEU A 390 -4.95 -21.55 25.27
CA LEU A 390 -4.45 -20.44 26.07
C LEU A 390 -3.95 -20.89 27.45
N GLU A 391 -4.66 -21.81 28.11
CA GLU A 391 -4.20 -22.41 29.38
C GLU A 391 -2.88 -23.17 29.19
N VAL A 392 -2.79 -24.02 28.17
CA VAL A 392 -1.55 -24.76 27.85
C VAL A 392 -0.42 -23.78 27.49
N ALA A 393 -0.73 -22.74 26.71
CA ALA A 393 0.20 -21.69 26.33
C ALA A 393 0.79 -20.97 27.55
N GLU A 394 0.01 -20.68 28.58
CA GLU A 394 0.50 -20.06 29.81
C GLU A 394 1.61 -20.88 30.48
N PHE A 395 1.41 -22.19 30.62
CA PHE A 395 2.44 -23.05 31.21
C PHE A 395 3.64 -23.25 30.30
N LEU A 396 3.45 -23.23 28.96
CA LEU A 396 4.58 -23.20 28.03
C LEU A 396 5.43 -21.94 28.20
N ARG A 397 4.80 -20.77 28.41
CA ARG A 397 5.48 -19.50 28.70
C ARG A 397 6.30 -19.58 29.98
N LYS A 398 5.79 -20.26 31.01
CA LYS A 398 6.46 -20.53 32.29
C LYS A 398 7.59 -21.58 32.19
N GLY A 399 7.81 -22.18 31.01
CA GLY A 399 8.89 -23.14 30.77
C GLY A 399 8.51 -24.60 31.06
N CYS A 400 7.26 -24.90 31.42
CA CYS A 400 6.83 -26.26 31.77
C CYS A 400 6.91 -27.23 30.57
N THR A 401 7.35 -28.45 30.81
CA THR A 401 7.34 -29.57 29.87
C THR A 401 5.92 -30.10 29.64
N ASN A 402 5.69 -30.83 28.53
CA ASN A 402 4.38 -31.44 28.28
C ASN A 402 3.93 -32.39 29.41
N ALA A 403 4.89 -33.03 30.11
CA ALA A 403 4.61 -33.90 31.24
C ALA A 403 4.14 -33.12 32.47
N GLU A 404 4.79 -32.00 32.78
CA GLU A 404 4.38 -31.12 33.88
C GLU A 404 3.01 -30.49 33.61
N ILE A 405 2.79 -29.97 32.39
CA ILE A 405 1.50 -29.40 31.99
C ILE A 405 0.39 -30.46 32.06
N ALA A 406 0.67 -31.68 31.62
CA ALA A 406 -0.26 -32.80 31.70
C ALA A 406 -0.65 -33.10 33.16
N GLY A 407 0.32 -33.09 34.07
CA GLY A 407 0.07 -33.24 35.51
C GLY A 407 -0.77 -32.10 36.08
N ILE A 408 -0.45 -30.85 35.74
CA ILE A 408 -1.15 -29.66 36.26
C ILE A 408 -2.60 -29.59 35.77
N LEU A 409 -2.83 -29.84 34.47
CA LEU A 409 -4.15 -29.74 33.85
C LEU A 409 -4.99 -31.03 33.97
N ASN A 410 -4.45 -32.07 34.63
CA ASN A 410 -5.04 -33.40 34.70
C ASN A 410 -5.44 -33.94 33.31
N LYS A 411 -4.50 -33.86 32.35
CA LYS A 411 -4.65 -34.34 30.97
C LYS A 411 -3.54 -35.33 30.64
N SER A 412 -3.69 -36.10 29.56
CA SER A 412 -2.61 -36.95 29.07
C SER A 412 -1.49 -36.11 28.42
N VAL A 413 -0.24 -36.58 28.49
CA VAL A 413 0.90 -35.97 27.78
C VAL A 413 0.63 -35.91 26.26
N HIS A 414 -0.07 -36.91 25.73
CA HIS A 414 -0.48 -36.95 24.32
C HIS A 414 -1.45 -35.81 23.98
N THR A 415 -2.42 -35.55 24.84
CA THR A 415 -3.38 -34.44 24.70
C THR A 415 -2.65 -33.08 24.68
N ILE A 416 -1.72 -32.87 25.62
CA ILE A 416 -0.92 -31.63 25.65
C ILE A 416 -0.08 -31.50 24.38
N SER A 417 0.58 -32.56 23.94
CA SER A 417 1.32 -32.58 22.67
C SER A 417 0.44 -32.21 21.47
N GLY A 418 -0.81 -32.70 21.46
CA GLY A 418 -1.82 -32.32 20.47
C GLY A 418 -2.13 -30.82 20.48
N HIS A 419 -2.36 -30.23 21.66
CA HIS A 419 -2.58 -28.78 21.80
C HIS A 419 -1.37 -27.97 21.35
N VAL A 420 -0.15 -28.36 21.74
CA VAL A 420 1.09 -27.72 21.29
C VAL A 420 1.19 -27.75 19.76
N LYS A 421 0.96 -28.90 19.14
CA LYS A 421 0.99 -29.05 17.67
C LYS A 421 -0.05 -28.17 16.98
N ASN A 422 -1.26 -28.09 17.54
CA ASN A 422 -2.30 -27.21 17.01
C ASN A 422 -1.93 -25.74 17.13
N MET A 423 -1.34 -25.32 18.26
CA MET A 423 -0.85 -23.95 18.44
C MET A 423 0.28 -23.61 17.48
N LEU A 424 1.26 -24.50 17.28
CA LEU A 424 2.34 -24.31 16.29
C LEU A 424 1.75 -24.01 14.91
N LYS A 425 0.72 -24.77 14.51
CA LYS A 425 0.02 -24.57 13.23
C LYS A 425 -0.79 -23.27 13.19
N LYS A 426 -1.58 -22.98 14.23
CA LYS A 426 -2.44 -21.79 14.29
C LYS A 426 -1.65 -20.49 14.34
N LEU A 427 -0.53 -20.51 15.06
CA LEU A 427 0.36 -19.37 15.22
C LEU A 427 1.45 -19.31 14.15
N ASP A 428 1.49 -20.27 13.22
CA ASP A 428 2.48 -20.37 12.13
C ASP A 428 3.95 -20.29 12.61
N VAL A 429 4.25 -21.01 13.68
CA VAL A 429 5.58 -21.05 14.31
C VAL A 429 6.14 -22.45 14.32
N THR A 430 7.47 -22.56 14.29
CA THR A 430 8.15 -23.86 14.14
C THR A 430 8.57 -24.48 15.46
N SER A 431 8.59 -23.69 16.54
CA SER A 431 9.10 -24.11 17.82
C SER A 431 8.21 -23.68 18.99
N ARG A 432 8.24 -24.46 20.06
CA ARG A 432 7.58 -24.08 21.33
C ARG A 432 8.15 -22.80 21.95
N THR A 433 9.42 -22.51 21.66
CA THR A 433 10.11 -21.29 22.14
C THR A 433 9.53 -20.04 21.46
N GLU A 434 9.20 -20.13 20.16
CA GLU A 434 8.47 -19.06 19.47
C GLU A 434 7.07 -18.85 20.05
N ILE A 435 6.36 -19.92 20.43
CA ILE A 435 5.07 -19.80 21.15
C ILE A 435 5.28 -18.99 22.45
N ALA A 436 6.24 -19.37 23.28
CA ALA A 436 6.55 -18.67 24.53
C ALA A 436 6.91 -17.18 24.30
N TYR A 437 7.69 -16.88 23.26
CA TYR A 437 8.06 -15.50 22.89
C TYR A 437 6.86 -14.65 22.44
N ILE A 438 5.93 -15.22 21.67
CA ILE A 438 4.70 -14.54 21.27
C ILE A 438 3.87 -14.19 22.51
N LEU A 439 3.76 -15.11 23.47
CA LEU A 439 2.98 -14.95 24.70
C LEU A 439 3.62 -13.92 25.64
N GLY A 440 4.91 -14.04 25.95
CA GLY A 440 5.59 -13.13 26.87
C GLY A 440 5.57 -11.66 26.44
N ALA A 441 5.57 -11.39 25.13
CA ALA A 441 5.53 -10.03 24.62
C ALA A 441 4.11 -9.54 24.25
N SER A 442 3.08 -10.37 24.44
CA SER A 442 1.67 -9.98 24.26
C SER A 442 1.07 -9.25 25.45
N GLY A 443 1.70 -9.36 26.63
CA GLY A 443 1.23 -8.84 27.91
C GLY A 443 -0.10 -9.41 28.40
N ILE A 444 -0.63 -10.47 27.77
CA ILE A 444 -1.93 -11.07 28.14
C ILE A 444 -1.91 -11.67 29.55
N PHE A 445 -0.75 -12.13 30.02
CA PHE A 445 -0.58 -12.80 31.32
C PHE A 445 0.06 -11.90 32.39
N ASP A 446 0.33 -10.64 32.09
CA ASP A 446 1.02 -9.70 33.00
C ASP A 446 0.13 -9.27 34.19
N HIS A 447 -1.12 -9.74 34.25
CA HIS A 447 -2.09 -9.48 35.32
C HIS A 447 -2.49 -10.74 36.10
N ILE A 448 -1.82 -11.88 35.88
CA ILE A 448 -2.20 -13.19 36.45
C ILE A 448 -1.21 -13.68 37.53
N ASP A 449 -0.19 -12.89 37.85
CA ASP A 449 0.78 -13.23 38.90
C ASP A 449 0.34 -12.76 40.31
#